data_AF-A0A538S837-F1
#
_entry.id   AF-A0A538S837-F1
#
_cell.length_a   1.000
_cell.length_b   1.000
_cell.length_c   1.000
_cell.angle_alpha   90.00
_cell.angle_beta   90.00
_cell.angle_gamma   90.00
#
_symmetry.space_group_name_H-M   'P 1'
#
loop_
_entity.id
_entity.type
_entity.pdbx_description
1 polymer ?
#
loop_
_entity_poly.entity_id
_entity_poly.type
_entity_poly.pdbx_seq_one_letter_code
_entity_poly.pdbx_strand_id
1 'polypeptide(L)'
;MSGSRYPWWLEPAAAAGAALVRLLGPTWRLDRSGLAAFEAAISQGRRCIFAVWHARVLPLAWTHRSRGIVVLVSRHRDGQLIARIIERLGFATSRGSSTRGGEEGVMDMLRQAEEGRLIGITPD
;
A
#
# COMPACT_ATOMS: atom_id res chain seq x y z
N MET A 1 -3.40 28.03 13.24
CA MET A 1 -2.40 27.63 12.21
C MET A 1 -1.66 26.40 12.75
N SER A 2 -2.09 25.20 12.37
CA SER A 2 -1.51 23.95 12.88
C SER A 2 -0.19 23.67 12.15
N GLY A 3 0.94 23.90 12.82
CA GLY A 3 2.26 23.59 12.29
C GLY A 3 2.39 22.10 12.03
N SER A 4 2.62 21.72 10.78
CA SER A 4 2.86 20.33 10.37
C SER A 4 3.92 19.68 11.28
N ARG A 5 3.55 18.60 11.96
CA ARG A 5 4.42 17.77 12.85
C ARG A 5 5.47 16.95 12.08
N TYR A 6 5.73 17.28 10.82
CA TYR A 6 6.61 16.53 9.94
C TYR A 6 7.68 17.42 9.31
N PRO A 7 8.90 16.89 9.11
CA PRO A 7 9.99 17.67 8.54
C PRO A 7 9.67 18.13 7.11
N TRP A 8 10.19 19.30 6.73
CA TRP A 8 9.94 19.94 5.43
C TRP A 8 10.27 19.05 4.21
N TRP A 9 11.20 18.12 4.37
CA TRP A 9 11.63 17.22 3.31
C TRP A 9 10.67 16.04 3.05
N LEU A 10 9.67 15.79 3.92
CA LEU A 10 8.84 14.58 3.84
C LEU A 10 8.07 14.48 2.51
N GLU A 11 7.34 15.53 2.16
CA GLU A 11 6.52 15.55 0.94
C GLU A 11 7.36 15.50 -0.36
N PRO A 12 8.47 16.27 -0.51
CA PRO A 12 9.33 16.12 -1.69
C PRO A 12 10.03 14.75 -1.74
N ALA A 13 10.48 14.20 -0.60
CA ALA A 13 11.05 12.86 -0.56
C ALA A 13 10.03 11.79 -0.97
N ALA A 14 8.77 11.92 -0.53
CA ALA A 14 7.71 11.02 -0.94
C ALA A 14 7.37 11.13 -2.43
N ALA A 15 7.37 12.35 -2.98
CA ALA A 15 7.18 12.57 -4.41
C ALA A 15 8.33 11.95 -5.22
N ALA A 16 9.58 12.16 -4.80
CA ALA A 16 10.76 11.56 -5.41
C ALA A 16 10.72 10.03 -5.35
N GLY A 17 10.34 9.44 -4.21
CA GLY A 17 10.19 7.99 -4.06
C GLY A 17 9.13 7.40 -4.99
N ALA A 18 7.96 8.05 -5.09
CA ALA A 18 6.91 7.62 -6.01
C ALA A 18 7.34 7.76 -7.48
N ALA A 19 8.05 8.84 -7.83
CA ALA A 19 8.61 9.04 -9.17
C ALA A 19 9.64 7.96 -9.49
N LEU A 20 10.53 7.63 -8.55
CA LEU A 20 11.53 6.57 -8.71
C LEU A 20 10.88 5.23 -9.01
N VAL A 21 9.84 4.84 -8.26
CA VAL A 21 9.08 3.61 -8.53
C VAL A 21 8.43 3.66 -9.92
N ARG A 22 7.88 4.81 -10.34
CA ARG A 22 7.26 4.97 -11.66
C ARG A 22 8.27 4.90 -12.82
N LEU A 23 9.49 5.37 -12.61
CA LEU A 23 10.55 5.36 -13.61
C LEU A 23 11.22 3.98 -13.72
N LEU A 24 11.42 3.30 -12.59
CA LEU A 24 12.05 1.97 -12.56
C LEU A 24 11.08 0.84 -12.86
N GLY A 25 9.81 0.96 -12.47
CA GLY A 25 8.81 -0.10 -12.64
C GLY A 25 8.70 -0.68 -14.05
N PRO A 26 8.75 0.12 -15.13
CA PRO A 26 8.76 -0.37 -16.51
C PRO A 26 9.98 -1.23 -16.87
N THR A 27 11.09 -1.10 -16.15
CA THR A 27 12.31 -1.89 -16.44
C THR A 27 12.30 -3.27 -15.78
N TRP A 28 11.31 -3.55 -14.92
CA TRP A 28 11.18 -4.83 -14.25
C TRP A 28 10.61 -5.90 -15.16
N ARG A 29 11.35 -7.00 -15.33
CA ARG A 29 10.86 -8.22 -15.97
C ARG A 29 10.20 -9.08 -14.91
N LEU A 30 8.89 -9.27 -15.03
CA LEU A 30 8.08 -9.97 -14.04
C LEU A 30 7.41 -11.16 -14.72
N ASP A 31 7.66 -12.34 -14.18
CA ASP A 31 6.88 -13.52 -14.48
C ASP A 31 5.78 -13.68 -13.42
N ARG A 32 4.58 -14.02 -13.88
CA ARG A 32 3.40 -14.21 -13.02
C ARG A 32 2.68 -15.47 -13.44
N SER A 33 2.51 -16.38 -12.50
CA SER A 33 1.82 -17.65 -12.71
C SER A 33 0.63 -17.78 -11.77
N GLY A 34 -0.34 -18.64 -12.13
CA GLY A 34 -1.49 -18.94 -11.28
C GLY A 34 -2.53 -17.83 -11.14
N LEU A 35 -2.55 -16.83 -12.04
CA LEU A 35 -3.43 -15.67 -11.90
C LEU A 35 -4.88 -15.88 -12.37
N ALA A 36 -5.18 -16.94 -13.14
CA ALA A 36 -6.48 -17.06 -13.81
C ALA A 36 -7.69 -16.99 -12.85
N ALA A 37 -7.65 -17.73 -11.73
CA ALA A 37 -8.71 -17.69 -10.73
C ALA A 37 -8.82 -16.32 -10.04
N PHE A 38 -7.68 -15.66 -9.81
CA PHE A 38 -7.61 -14.34 -9.23
C PHE A 38 -8.19 -13.27 -10.18
N GLU A 39 -7.82 -13.29 -11.46
CA GLU A 39 -8.32 -12.35 -12.47
C GLU A 39 -9.83 -12.53 -12.70
N ALA A 40 -10.31 -13.77 -12.69
CA ALA A 40 -11.74 -14.07 -12.71
C ALA A 40 -12.46 -13.50 -11.46
N ALA A 41 -11.90 -13.65 -10.27
CA ALA A 41 -12.50 -13.12 -9.05
C ALA A 41 -12.57 -11.58 -9.05
N ILE A 42 -11.49 -10.91 -9.46
CA ILE A 42 -11.44 -9.44 -9.51
C ILE A 42 -12.38 -8.88 -10.58
N SER A 43 -12.44 -9.49 -11.78
CA SER A 43 -13.36 -9.06 -12.84
C SER A 43 -14.84 -9.22 -12.47
N GLN A 44 -15.16 -10.16 -11.58
CA GLN A 44 -16.50 -10.34 -11.00
C GLN A 44 -16.78 -9.41 -9.82
N GLY A 45 -15.87 -8.50 -9.46
CA GLY A 45 -16.02 -7.59 -8.33
C GLY A 45 -15.96 -8.29 -6.96
N ARG A 46 -15.38 -9.49 -6.88
CA ARG A 46 -15.22 -10.19 -5.60
C ARG A 46 -14.18 -9.47 -4.73
N ARG A 47 -14.47 -9.41 -3.43
CA ARG A 47 -13.53 -8.88 -2.43
C ARG A 47 -12.36 -9.86 -2.28
N CYS A 48 -11.13 -9.33 -2.30
CA CYS A 48 -9.91 -10.12 -2.15
C CYS A 48 -8.96 -9.49 -1.12
N ILE A 49 -8.22 -10.35 -0.43
CA ILE A 49 -7.11 -9.99 0.45
C ILE A 49 -5.81 -10.45 -0.22
N PHE A 50 -4.91 -9.51 -0.49
CA PHE A 50 -3.57 -9.79 -0.98
C PHE A 50 -2.64 -10.07 0.20
N ALA A 51 -2.15 -11.29 0.33
CA ALA A 51 -1.08 -11.63 1.25
C ALA A 51 0.25 -11.66 0.48
N VAL A 52 1.19 -10.81 0.88
CA VAL A 52 2.43 -10.58 0.14
C VAL A 52 3.63 -10.58 1.08
N TRP A 53 4.75 -11.16 0.64
CA TRP A 53 5.98 -11.14 1.43
C TRP A 53 6.63 -9.75 1.42
N HIS A 54 7.19 -9.29 2.54
CA HIS A 54 7.86 -7.99 2.63
C HIS A 54 8.93 -7.80 1.54
N ALA A 55 9.68 -8.86 1.21
CA ALA A 55 10.73 -8.84 0.18
C ALA A 55 10.21 -8.51 -1.24
N ARG A 56 8.89 -8.53 -1.47
CA ARG A 56 8.26 -8.28 -2.78
C ARG A 56 7.44 -6.99 -2.81
N VAL A 57 7.41 -6.20 -1.75
CA VAL A 57 6.59 -4.98 -1.67
C VAL A 57 6.91 -3.99 -2.79
N LEU A 58 8.18 -3.80 -3.14
CA LEU A 58 8.59 -2.84 -4.17
C LEU A 58 8.02 -3.17 -5.58
N PRO A 59 8.23 -4.39 -6.13
CA PRO A 59 7.57 -4.81 -7.39
C PRO A 59 6.04 -4.77 -7.32
N LEU A 60 5.46 -5.07 -6.16
CA LEU A 60 4.02 -5.06 -5.98
C LEU A 60 3.44 -3.65 -5.92
N ALA A 61 4.15 -2.69 -5.32
CA ALA A 61 3.78 -1.29 -5.30
C ALA A 61 3.67 -0.70 -6.72
N TRP A 62 4.51 -1.13 -7.65
CA TRP A 62 4.35 -0.78 -9.07
C TRP A 62 3.18 -1.50 -9.72
N THR A 63 3.14 -2.83 -9.63
CA THR A 63 2.20 -3.64 -10.43
C THR A 63 0.74 -3.53 -9.98
N HIS A 64 0.53 -3.21 -8.71
CA HIS A 64 -0.79 -3.06 -8.09
C HIS A 64 -1.15 -1.60 -7.78
N ARG A 65 -0.37 -0.65 -8.30
CA ARG A 65 -0.64 0.78 -8.20
C ARG A 65 -2.03 1.12 -8.75
N SER A 66 -2.67 2.14 -8.16
CA SER A 66 -3.95 2.68 -8.61
C SER A 66 -5.10 1.65 -8.67
N ARG A 67 -5.02 0.59 -7.85
CA ARG A 67 -6.09 -0.43 -7.71
C ARG A 67 -6.97 -0.24 -6.48
N GLY A 68 -6.80 0.87 -5.74
CA GLY A 68 -7.60 1.14 -4.54
C GLY A 68 -7.37 0.15 -3.40
N ILE A 69 -6.15 -0.39 -3.28
CA ILE A 69 -5.79 -1.33 -2.21
C ILE A 69 -5.42 -0.55 -0.94
N VAL A 70 -6.01 -0.90 0.20
CA VAL A 70 -5.60 -0.41 1.52
C VAL A 70 -4.56 -1.36 2.13
N VAL A 71 -3.47 -0.78 2.66
CA VAL A 71 -2.42 -1.52 3.37
C VAL A 71 -2.19 -0.95 4.77
N LEU A 72 -1.83 -1.81 5.72
CA LEU A 72 -1.42 -1.38 7.06
C LEU A 72 0.01 -0.84 7.02
N VAL A 73 0.21 0.38 7.51
CA VAL A 73 1.54 0.98 7.59
C VAL A 73 1.78 1.53 8.99
N SER A 74 2.97 1.25 9.51
CA SER A 74 3.39 1.66 10.85
C SER A 74 3.32 3.17 11.09
N ARG A 75 2.94 3.55 12.32
CA ARG A 75 2.91 4.94 12.82
C ARG A 75 4.30 5.53 13.07
N HIS A 76 5.39 4.77 12.86
CA HIS A 76 6.76 5.28 12.95
C HIS A 76 7.08 6.27 11.82
N ARG A 77 8.16 7.03 11.99
CA ARG A 77 8.62 8.07 11.04
C ARG A 77 8.85 7.50 9.63
N ASP A 78 9.52 6.36 9.53
CA ASP A 78 9.78 5.71 8.24
C ASP A 78 8.49 5.20 7.60
N GLY A 79 7.57 4.68 8.42
CA GLY A 79 6.22 4.31 8.00
C GLY A 79 5.40 5.50 7.51
N GLN A 80 5.67 6.72 7.97
CA GLN A 80 5.03 7.93 7.42
C GLN A 80 5.53 8.22 6.00
N LEU A 81 6.85 8.14 5.77
CA LEU A 81 7.41 8.32 4.44
C LEU A 81 6.87 7.26 3.47
N ILE A 82 6.87 5.99 3.89
CA ILE A 82 6.32 4.88 3.09
C ILE A 82 4.85 5.15 2.76
N ALA A 83 4.01 5.50 3.73
CA ALA A 83 2.60 5.80 3.50
C ALA A 83 2.43 6.91 2.45
N ARG A 84 3.18 8.01 2.56
CA ARG A 84 3.13 9.11 1.59
C ARG A 84 3.57 8.70 0.18
N ILE A 85 4.53 7.79 0.05
CA ILE A 85 4.97 7.25 -1.24
C ILE A 85 3.87 6.39 -1.86
N ILE A 86 3.32 5.43 -1.12
CA ILE A 86 2.34 4.50 -1.66
C ILE A 86 0.98 5.15 -1.93
N GLU A 87 0.59 6.17 -1.14
CA GLU A 87 -0.58 7.01 -1.42
C GLU A 87 -0.47 7.67 -2.80
N ARG A 88 0.73 8.19 -3.12
CA ARG A 88 1.01 8.77 -4.44
C ARG A 88 0.99 7.74 -5.56
N LEU A 89 1.22 6.47 -5.27
CA LEU A 89 1.05 5.35 -6.21
C LEU A 89 -0.42 4.89 -6.32
N GLY A 90 -1.34 5.47 -5.54
CA GLY A 90 -2.77 5.17 -5.60
C GLY A 90 -3.22 4.04 -4.68
N PHE A 91 -2.45 3.74 -3.64
CA PHE A 91 -2.89 2.92 -2.51
C PHE A 91 -3.61 3.80 -1.48
N ALA A 92 -4.45 3.19 -0.66
CA ALA A 92 -4.90 3.77 0.58
C ALA A 92 -4.05 3.22 1.73
N THR A 93 -4.01 3.92 2.86
CA THR A 93 -3.28 3.46 4.03
C THR A 93 -4.16 3.44 5.26
N SER A 94 -3.95 2.42 6.08
CA SER A 94 -4.38 2.38 7.47
C SER A 94 -3.14 2.44 8.37
N ARG A 95 -3.27 2.94 9.60
CA ARG A 95 -2.15 3.26 10.48
C ARG A 95 -2.18 2.45 11.77
N GLY A 96 -1.22 1.53 11.93
CA GLY A 96 -1.07 0.71 13.14
C GLY A 96 0.22 -0.10 13.14
N SER A 97 0.60 -0.67 14.29
CA SER A 97 1.70 -1.64 14.44
C SER A 97 1.37 -2.66 15.53
N SER A 98 2.11 -3.77 15.58
CA SER A 98 1.97 -4.80 16.61
C SER A 98 2.14 -4.26 18.04
N THR A 99 2.86 -3.15 18.20
CA THR A 99 3.11 -2.48 19.48
C THR A 99 2.20 -1.28 19.75
N ARG A 100 1.60 -0.69 18.71
CA ARG A 100 0.82 0.53 18.86
C ARG A 100 -0.29 0.63 17.82
N GLY A 101 -1.50 0.44 18.34
CA GLY A 101 -2.75 0.61 17.64
C GLY A 101 -2.90 -0.22 16.38
N GLY A 102 -2.46 -1.48 16.45
CA GLY A 102 -2.69 -2.48 15.42
C GLY A 102 -4.17 -2.80 15.25
N GLU A 103 -4.92 -2.88 16.35
CA GLU A 103 -6.37 -3.14 16.32
C GLU A 103 -7.14 -2.04 15.58
N GLU A 104 -6.92 -0.77 15.93
CA GLU A 104 -7.56 0.35 15.23
C GLU A 104 -7.12 0.40 13.76
N GLY A 105 -5.87 0.02 13.47
CA GLY A 105 -5.39 -0.11 12.11
C GLY A 105 -6.17 -1.16 11.32
N VAL A 106 -6.36 -2.36 11.88
CA VAL A 106 -7.14 -3.43 11.25
C VAL A 106 -8.60 -3.01 11.07
N MET A 107 -9.21 -2.40 12.11
CA MET A 107 -10.59 -1.91 12.03
C MET A 107 -10.77 -0.86 10.92
N ASP A 108 -9.81 0.05 10.75
CA ASP A 108 -9.85 1.01 9.65
C ASP A 108 -9.69 0.33 8.27
N MET A 109 -8.87 -0.72 8.16
CA MET A 109 -8.80 -1.50 6.91
C MET A 109 -10.11 -2.18 6.57
N LEU A 110 -10.81 -2.75 7.57
CA LEU A 110 -12.11 -3.38 7.38
C LEU A 110 -13.16 -2.36 6.92
N ARG A 111 -13.22 -1.19 7.57
CA ARG A 111 -14.10 -0.09 7.17
C ARG A 111 -13.84 0.33 5.71
N GLN A 112 -12.57 0.48 5.34
CA GLN A 112 -12.19 0.82 3.97
C GLN A 112 -12.56 -0.29 2.96
N ALA A 113 -12.51 -1.56 3.37
CA ALA A 113 -12.96 -2.68 2.53
C ALA A 113 -14.48 -2.72 2.34
N GLU A 114 -15.25 -2.29 3.34
CA GLU A 114 -16.70 -2.08 3.21
C GLU A 114 -17.03 -0.97 2.20
N GLU A 115 -16.17 0.05 2.07
CA GLU A 115 -16.24 1.12 1.06
C GLU A 115 -15.76 0.67 -0.34
N GLY A 116 -15.48 -0.63 -0.52
CA GLY A 116 -15.12 -1.21 -1.82
C GLY A 116 -13.61 -1.26 -2.11
N ARG A 117 -12.75 -0.95 -1.14
CA ARG A 117 -11.29 -1.15 -1.29
C ARG A 117 -10.91 -2.62 -1.16
N LEU A 118 -9.83 -2.99 -1.85
CA LEU A 118 -9.18 -4.29 -1.65
C LEU A 118 -8.19 -4.19 -0.48
N ILE A 119 -7.89 -5.30 0.18
CA ILE A 119 -6.95 -5.32 1.31
C ILE A 119 -5.61 -5.90 0.87
N GLY A 120 -4.50 -5.30 1.30
CA GLY A 120 -3.16 -5.89 1.22
C GLY A 120 -2.49 -5.99 2.59
N ILE A 121 -1.90 -7.15 2.88
CA ILE A 121 -1.18 -7.44 4.12
C ILE A 121 0.17 -8.08 3.83
N THR A 122 1.12 -7.83 4.71
CA THR A 122 2.41 -8.51 4.79
C THR A 122 2.44 -9.36 6.07
N PRO A 123 2.16 -10.67 5.98
CA PRO A 123 1.96 -11.52 7.16
C PRO A 123 3.27 -12.05 7.79
N ASP A 124 4.43 -11.80 7.18
CA ASP A 124 5.77 -12.20 7.64
C ASP A 124 6.48 -11.17 8.53
#